data_AF-A0A377X3B6-F1
#
_entry.id   AF-A0A377X3B6-F1
#
_cell.length_a   1.000
_cell.length_b   1.000
_cell.length_c   1.000
_cell.angle_alpha   90.00
_cell.angle_beta   90.00
_cell.angle_gamma   90.00
#
_symmetry.space_group_name_H-M   'P 1'
#
loop_
_entity.id
_entity.type
_entity.pdbx_description
1 polymer ?
#
loop_
_entity_poly.entity_id
_entity_poly.type
_entity_poly.pdbx_seq_one_letter_code
_entity_poly.pdbx_strand_id
1 'polypeptide(L)'
;MIALSQFNSLSTHEAVGLLAPCVAIPAWGETLVSLRPFASRHTLLQTAREAMANWGEDELNAALSAHPRIGEKPTGSQAHAALSRQEQSSVDSENERLAQALR
;
A
#
# COMPACT_ATOMS: atom_id res chain seq x y z
N MET A 1 0.17 9.50 10.52
CA MET A 1 -1.12 9.80 9.84
C MET A 1 -1.25 11.31 9.70
N ILE A 2 -1.88 11.79 8.63
CA ILE A 2 -2.27 13.21 8.45
C ILE A 2 -3.79 13.34 8.41
N ALA A 3 -4.33 14.52 8.69
CA ALA A 3 -5.77 14.79 8.60
C ALA A 3 -6.24 14.82 7.13
N LEU A 4 -7.54 14.55 6.90
CA LEU A 4 -8.11 14.60 5.55
C LEU A 4 -8.01 15.98 4.91
N SER A 5 -8.20 17.04 5.70
CA SER A 5 -8.03 18.43 5.24
C SER A 5 -6.61 18.70 4.78
N GLN A 6 -5.61 18.16 5.48
CA GLN A 6 -4.20 18.27 5.06
C GLN A 6 -3.96 17.51 3.76
N PHE A 7 -4.46 16.26 3.66
CA PHE A 7 -4.37 15.47 2.42
C PHE A 7 -5.02 16.20 1.23
N ASN A 8 -6.18 16.81 1.42
CA ASN A 8 -6.88 17.57 0.37
C ASN A 8 -6.09 18.80 -0.11
N SER A 9 -5.20 19.36 0.72
CA SER A 9 -4.42 20.56 0.41
C SER A 9 -2.99 20.29 -0.07
N LEU A 10 -2.51 19.04 -0.05
CA LEU A 10 -1.18 18.69 -0.54
C LEU A 10 -1.05 18.95 -2.05
N SER A 11 0.17 19.24 -2.52
CA SER A 11 0.47 19.19 -3.95
C SER A 11 0.19 17.80 -4.52
N THR A 12 -0.06 17.70 -5.82
CA THR A 12 -0.28 16.41 -6.50
C THR A 12 0.86 15.44 -6.24
N HIS A 13 2.12 15.91 -6.36
CA HIS A 13 3.30 15.08 -6.15
C HIS A 13 3.40 14.53 -4.72
N GLU A 14 3.18 15.39 -3.70
CA GLU A 14 3.21 14.95 -2.31
C GLU A 14 2.07 13.98 -1.99
N ALA A 15 0.88 14.21 -2.53
CA ALA A 15 -0.27 13.36 -2.29
C ALA A 15 -0.11 11.98 -2.95
N VAL A 16 0.43 11.91 -4.17
CA VAL A 16 0.76 10.63 -4.83
C VAL A 16 1.84 9.90 -4.02
N GLY A 17 2.90 10.61 -3.62
CA GLY A 17 3.97 10.03 -2.80
C GLY A 17 3.48 9.49 -1.46
N LEU A 18 2.45 10.11 -0.87
CA LEU A 18 1.83 9.64 0.37
C LEU A 18 1.03 8.34 0.17
N LEU A 19 0.40 8.15 -1.00
CA LEU A 19 -0.37 6.95 -1.32
C LEU A 19 0.49 5.82 -1.92
N ALA A 20 1.66 6.13 -2.48
CA ALA A 20 2.53 5.15 -3.13
C ALA A 20 2.88 3.92 -2.27
N PRO A 21 3.08 4.03 -0.93
CA PRO A 21 3.32 2.85 -0.10
C PRO A 21 2.12 1.91 0.07
N CYS A 22 0.91 2.30 -0.34
CA CYS A 22 -0.29 1.48 -0.19
C CYS A 22 -0.34 0.32 -1.19
N VAL A 23 0.07 0.55 -2.44
CA VAL A 23 0.08 -0.44 -3.52
C VAL A 23 0.99 0.02 -4.65
N ALA A 24 1.73 -0.90 -5.28
CA ALA A 24 2.62 -0.60 -6.40
C ALA A 24 1.89 -0.43 -7.75
N ILE A 25 0.76 0.29 -7.75
CA ILE A 25 -0.03 0.62 -8.94
C ILE A 25 -0.16 2.16 -8.99
N PRO A 26 0.75 2.87 -9.69
CA PRO A 26 0.77 4.35 -9.70
C PRO A 26 -0.56 4.98 -10.11
N ALA A 27 -1.22 4.41 -11.12
CA ALA A 27 -2.49 4.91 -11.64
C ALA A 27 -3.60 4.97 -10.58
N TRP A 28 -3.61 4.08 -9.59
CA TRP A 28 -4.58 4.10 -8.50
C TRP A 28 -4.40 5.31 -7.60
N GLY A 29 -3.16 5.60 -7.19
CA GLY A 29 -2.83 6.78 -6.39
C GLY A 29 -3.15 8.08 -7.14
N GLU A 30 -2.77 8.16 -8.41
CA GLU A 30 -3.06 9.30 -9.29
C GLU A 30 -4.56 9.56 -9.43
N THR A 31 -5.35 8.50 -9.63
CA THR A 31 -6.82 8.59 -9.70
C THR A 31 -7.38 9.22 -8.43
N LEU A 32 -7.00 8.73 -7.25
CA LEU A 32 -7.49 9.29 -5.98
C LEU A 32 -7.05 10.74 -5.76
N VAL A 33 -5.82 11.07 -6.14
CA VAL A 33 -5.29 12.43 -5.98
C VAL A 33 -6.02 13.43 -6.88
N SER A 34 -6.44 13.02 -8.09
CA SER A 34 -7.21 13.84 -9.03
C SER A 34 -8.64 14.12 -8.60
N LEU A 35 -9.23 13.25 -7.75
CA LEU A 35 -10.60 13.35 -7.24
C LEU A 35 -10.72 14.15 -5.94
N ARG A 36 -9.62 14.70 -5.43
CA ARG A 36 -9.64 15.64 -4.30
C ARG A 36 -10.35 16.96 -4.70
N PRO A 37 -11.02 17.65 -3.76
CA PRO A 37 -11.09 17.34 -2.34
C PRO A 37 -12.18 16.31 -1.99
N PHE A 38 -11.85 15.38 -1.07
CA PHE A 38 -12.85 14.46 -0.53
C PHE A 38 -13.60 15.08 0.64
N ALA A 39 -14.93 14.93 0.64
CA ALA A 39 -15.81 15.44 1.70
C ALA A 39 -15.62 14.74 3.05
N SER A 40 -15.23 13.46 3.04
CA SER A 40 -15.02 12.66 4.25
C SER A 40 -14.05 11.51 4.01
N ARG A 41 -13.51 10.94 5.10
CA ARG A 41 -12.71 9.71 5.04
C ARG A 41 -13.53 8.55 4.47
N HIS A 42 -14.83 8.50 4.76
CA HIS A 42 -15.72 7.48 4.21
C HIS A 42 -15.75 7.56 2.68
N THR A 43 -15.95 8.75 2.13
CA THR A 43 -15.96 8.99 0.68
C THR A 43 -14.64 8.60 0.03
N LEU A 44 -13.50 9.04 0.60
CA LEU A 44 -12.17 8.65 0.13
C LEU A 44 -12.02 7.12 0.05
N LEU A 45 -12.44 6.40 1.10
CA LEU A 45 -12.33 4.94 1.13
C LEU A 45 -13.29 4.25 0.15
N GLN A 46 -14.47 4.81 -0.13
CA GLN A 46 -15.36 4.24 -1.15
C GLN A 46 -14.78 4.44 -2.55
N THR A 47 -14.34 5.65 -2.88
CA THR A 47 -13.68 5.93 -4.16
C THR A 47 -12.43 5.07 -4.35
N ALA A 48 -11.66 4.83 -3.29
CA ALA A 48 -10.52 3.91 -3.31
C ALA A 48 -10.90 2.48 -3.70
N ARG A 49 -12.03 1.97 -3.20
CA ARG A 49 -12.55 0.63 -3.55
C ARG A 49 -13.05 0.58 -4.99
N GLU A 50 -13.76 1.62 -5.43
CA GLU A 50 -14.24 1.72 -6.82
C GLU A 50 -13.07 1.76 -7.81
N ALA A 51 -12.00 2.50 -7.48
CA ALA A 51 -10.80 2.61 -8.31
C ALA A 51 -10.01 1.30 -8.47
N MET A 52 -10.28 0.28 -7.65
CA MET A 52 -9.68 -1.05 -7.76
C MET A 52 -10.66 -2.13 -8.23
N ALA A 53 -11.91 -1.77 -8.55
CA ALA A 53 -12.97 -2.75 -8.86
C ALA A 53 -12.71 -3.57 -10.14
N ASN A 54 -11.94 -3.01 -11.08
CA ASN A 54 -11.66 -3.62 -12.38
C ASN A 54 -10.22 -4.16 -12.51
N TRP A 55 -9.48 -4.28 -11.40
CA TRP A 55 -8.13 -4.84 -11.45
C TRP A 55 -8.15 -6.29 -11.94
N GLY A 56 -7.26 -6.57 -12.89
CA GLY A 56 -7.05 -7.88 -13.46
C GLY A 56 -5.67 -8.45 -13.12
N GLU A 57 -5.24 -9.38 -13.96
CA GLU A 57 -3.96 -10.07 -13.81
C GLU A 57 -2.76 -9.11 -13.94
N ASP A 58 -2.86 -8.10 -14.81
CA ASP A 58 -1.80 -7.11 -15.01
C ASP A 58 -1.57 -6.25 -13.76
N GLU A 59 -2.64 -5.76 -13.14
CA GLU A 59 -2.56 -5.01 -11.87
C GLU A 59 -2.06 -5.90 -10.73
N LEU A 60 -2.50 -7.16 -10.68
CA LEU A 60 -2.01 -8.12 -9.69
C LEU A 60 -0.50 -8.32 -9.83
N ASN A 61 0.00 -8.56 -11.05
CA ASN A 61 1.42 -8.74 -11.32
C ASN A 61 2.22 -7.47 -10.96
N ALA A 62 1.71 -6.29 -11.31
CA ALA A 62 2.34 -5.02 -10.96
C ALA A 62 2.41 -4.82 -9.44
N ALA A 63 1.31 -5.04 -8.71
CA ALA A 63 1.28 -4.95 -7.26
C ALA A 63 2.29 -5.91 -6.62
N LEU A 64 2.27 -7.19 -7.04
CA LEU A 64 3.12 -8.24 -6.47
C LEU A 64 4.60 -8.07 -6.78
N SER A 65 4.98 -7.34 -7.84
CA SER A 65 6.38 -7.09 -8.18
C SER A 65 7.18 -6.41 -7.05
N ALA A 66 6.49 -5.67 -6.17
CA ALA A 66 7.09 -5.00 -5.03
C ALA A 66 6.86 -5.75 -3.71
N HIS A 67 5.99 -6.77 -3.66
CA HIS A 67 5.61 -7.43 -2.41
C HIS A 67 6.69 -8.42 -1.93
N PRO A 68 7.16 -8.33 -0.67
CA PRO A 68 8.11 -9.29 -0.12
C PRO A 68 7.38 -10.61 0.13
N ARG A 69 8.08 -11.73 -0.07
CA ARG A 69 7.52 -13.05 0.23
C ARG A 69 7.24 -13.17 1.73
N ILE A 70 6.23 -13.97 2.09
CA ILE A 70 5.97 -14.27 3.50
C ILE A 70 7.14 -15.07 4.07
N GLY A 71 7.63 -14.67 5.24
CA GLY A 71 8.85 -15.20 5.85
C GLY A 71 10.12 -14.42 5.47
N GLU A 72 10.10 -13.64 4.39
CA GLU A 72 11.19 -12.74 4.01
C GLU A 72 10.91 -11.31 4.53
N LYS A 73 11.47 -10.97 5.70
CA LYS A 73 11.34 -9.63 6.28
C LYS A 73 12.33 -8.67 5.58
N PRO A 74 11.86 -7.68 4.78
CA PRO A 74 12.75 -6.77 4.08
C PRO A 74 13.54 -5.88 5.04
N THR A 75 14.77 -5.51 4.67
CA THR A 75 15.62 -4.58 5.42
C THR A 75 15.38 -3.12 4.98
N GLY A 76 15.94 -2.15 5.72
CA GLY A 76 15.85 -0.72 5.40
C GLY A 76 14.68 0.03 6.04
N SER A 77 14.74 1.36 5.95
CA SER A 77 13.83 2.32 6.60
C SER A 77 12.68 2.81 5.72
N GLN A 78 12.64 2.39 4.45
CA GLN A 78 11.58 2.76 3.52
C GLN A 78 10.19 2.31 4.02
N ALA A 79 9.17 3.13 3.78
CA ALA A 79 7.82 2.93 4.30
C ALA A 79 7.27 1.53 3.96
N HIS A 80 7.45 1.09 2.72
CA HIS A 80 7.02 -0.24 2.28
C HIS A 80 7.69 -1.39 3.07
N ALA A 81 8.98 -1.28 3.38
CA ALA A 81 9.68 -2.29 4.18
C ALA A 81 9.21 -2.29 5.64
N ALA A 82 8.94 -1.10 6.20
CA ALA A 82 8.40 -0.98 7.55
C ALA A 82 6.99 -1.58 7.67
N LEU A 83 6.11 -1.30 6.69
CA LEU A 83 4.75 -1.86 6.62
C LEU A 83 4.78 -3.39 6.50
N SER A 84 5.60 -3.92 5.59
CA SER A 84 5.73 -5.36 5.42
C SER A 84 6.20 -6.06 6.70
N ARG A 85 7.18 -5.50 7.43
CA ARG A 85 7.62 -6.05 8.72
C ARG A 85 6.52 -5.99 9.78
N GLN A 86 5.73 -4.91 9.80
CA GLN A 86 4.60 -4.77 10.73
C GLN A 86 3.51 -5.81 10.45
N GLU A 87 3.17 -6.02 9.19
CA GLU A 87 2.17 -7.01 8.74
C GLU A 87 2.61 -8.44 9.04
N GLN A 88 3.89 -8.76 8.83
CA GLN A 88 4.48 -10.07 9.14
C GLN A 88 4.95 -10.22 10.60
N SER A 89 4.60 -9.30 11.50
CA SER A 89 5.10 -9.30 12.89
C SER A 89 4.71 -10.54 13.69
N SER A 90 3.61 -11.20 13.32
CA SER A 90 3.11 -12.41 13.96
C SER A 90 3.65 -13.71 13.36
N VAL A 91 4.51 -13.63 12.34
CA VAL A 91 5.23 -14.79 11.79
C VAL A 91 6.41 -15.12 12.70
N ASP A 92 6.35 -16.30 13.33
CA ASP A 92 7.42 -16.84 14.17
C ASP A 92 8.62 -17.26 13.31
N SER A 93 9.64 -16.40 13.28
CA SER A 93 10.87 -16.63 12.52
C SER A 93 11.83 -17.62 13.20
N GLU A 94 11.66 -17.90 14.48
CA GLU A 94 12.53 -18.83 15.23
C GLU A 94 12.07 -20.29 15.09
N ASN A 95 10.86 -20.51 14.60
CA ASN A 95 10.37 -21.84 14.26
C ASN A 95 10.96 -22.31 12.92
N GLU A 96 12.07 -23.04 12.98
CA GLU A 96 12.79 -23.52 11.79
C GLU A 96 11.91 -24.34 10.83
N ARG A 97 10.99 -25.16 11.37
CA ARG A 97 10.07 -25.97 10.54
C ARG A 97 9.12 -25.07 9.74
N LEU A 98 8.57 -24.04 10.39
CA LEU A 98 7.70 -23.06 9.74
C LEU A 98 8.48 -22.23 8.72
N ALA A 99 9.66 -21.73 9.09
CA ALA A 99 10.50 -20.94 8.20
C ALA A 99 10.90 -21.73 6.94
N GLN A 100 11.20 -23.02 7.08
CA GLN A 100 11.52 -23.88 5.94
C GLN A 100 10.30 -24.16 5.03
N ALA A 101 9.09 -24.22 5.58
CA ALA A 101 7.86 -24.43 4.80
C ALA A 101 7.39 -23.18 4.04
N LEU A 102 7.88 -21.99 4.42
CA LEU A 102 7.57 -20.72 3.76
C LEU A 102 8.53 -20.38 2.59
N ARG A 103 9.60 -21.15 2.42
CA ARG A 103 10.56 -21.02 1.30
C ARG A 103 10.08 -21.78 0.07
#